data_AF-A0A1F8TJJ0-F1
#
_entry.id   AF-A0A1F8TJJ0-F1
#
_cell.length_a   1.000
_cell.length_b   1.000
_cell.length_c   1.000
_cell.angle_alpha   90.00
_cell.angle_beta   90.00
_cell.angle_gamma   90.00
#
_symmetry.space_group_name_H-M   'P 1'
#
loop_
_entity.id
_entity.type
_entity.pdbx_description
1 polymer ?
#
loop_
_entity_poly.entity_id
_entity_poly.type
_entity_poly.pdbx_seq_one_letter_code
_entity_poly.pdbx_strand_id
1 'polypeptide(L)'
;MEDYPDLLVGLGPADDAAVWRLDETRLLVATTDFFTPVVDDAYDYGAIAAANALSDLYAMGATPLLALNIAAVPPELPPELVGEILRGGAEKVREAGAVIAGGHTIRDDEPKYGLVALGLCAPDQLMTKSAAMPGDILLLTKPLGTGVTTTALKRQLALPDDVAEAVDWMKRLN
;
A
#
# COMPACT_ATOMS: atom_id res chain seq x y z
N MET A 1 -18.65 -10.97 -15.11
CA MET A 1 -17.49 -11.03 -16.03
C MET A 1 -17.94 -10.97 -17.48
N GLU A 2 -19.06 -11.63 -17.88
CA GLU A 2 -19.64 -11.44 -19.22
C GLU A 2 -20.00 -9.98 -19.52
N ASP A 3 -20.51 -9.23 -18.52
CA ASP A 3 -20.81 -7.80 -18.69
C ASP A 3 -19.56 -6.89 -18.75
N TYR A 4 -18.40 -7.39 -18.32
CA TYR A 4 -17.15 -6.63 -18.22
C TYR A 4 -15.96 -7.48 -18.70
N PRO A 5 -15.85 -7.72 -20.02
CA PRO A 5 -14.87 -8.66 -20.59
C PRO A 5 -13.40 -8.24 -20.40
N ASP A 6 -13.15 -6.96 -20.12
CA ASP A 6 -11.81 -6.43 -19.87
C ASP A 6 -11.40 -6.48 -18.39
N LEU A 7 -12.30 -6.82 -17.48
CA LEU A 7 -11.95 -7.04 -16.07
C LEU A 7 -11.37 -8.46 -15.90
N LEU A 8 -10.05 -8.55 -15.84
CA LEU A 8 -9.31 -9.83 -15.77
C LEU A 8 -9.27 -10.39 -14.36
N VAL A 9 -9.08 -9.50 -13.38
CA VAL A 9 -9.10 -9.79 -11.95
C VAL A 9 -10.00 -8.76 -11.29
N GLY A 10 -10.95 -9.22 -10.50
CA GLY A 10 -11.97 -8.38 -9.88
C GLY A 10 -12.53 -9.05 -8.63
N LEU A 11 -13.85 -9.05 -8.47
CA LEU A 11 -14.53 -9.65 -7.31
C LEU A 11 -14.59 -11.19 -7.32
N GLY A 12 -14.05 -11.82 -8.37
CA GLY A 12 -13.93 -13.29 -8.52
C GLY A 12 -12.89 -13.88 -7.55
N PRO A 13 -12.18 -14.98 -7.89
CA PRO A 13 -11.12 -15.48 -7.00
C PRO A 13 -10.17 -14.33 -6.65
N ALA A 14 -10.10 -14.02 -5.36
CA ALA A 14 -9.45 -12.81 -4.88
C ALA A 14 -7.95 -12.84 -5.13
N ASP A 15 -7.42 -11.76 -5.70
CA ASP A 15 -5.99 -11.48 -5.80
C ASP A 15 -5.67 -10.16 -5.08
N ASP A 16 -4.41 -9.70 -5.09
CA ASP A 16 -4.00 -8.49 -4.36
C ASP A 16 -4.56 -7.18 -4.97
N ALA A 17 -4.88 -7.16 -6.26
CA ALA A 17 -5.44 -5.97 -6.91
C ALA A 17 -6.41 -6.30 -8.06
N ALA A 18 -7.26 -5.35 -8.40
CA ALA A 18 -8.09 -5.44 -9.60
C ALA A 18 -7.23 -5.19 -10.86
N VAL A 19 -7.51 -5.92 -11.93
CA VAL A 19 -6.78 -5.83 -13.19
C VAL A 19 -7.76 -5.60 -14.33
N TRP A 20 -7.56 -4.51 -15.05
CA TRP A 20 -8.38 -4.11 -16.19
C TRP A 20 -7.52 -4.04 -17.47
N ARG A 21 -7.94 -4.69 -18.54
CA ARG A 21 -7.28 -4.62 -19.84
C ARG A 21 -7.57 -3.27 -20.51
N LEU A 22 -6.53 -2.50 -20.78
CA LEU A 22 -6.67 -1.26 -21.55
C LEU A 22 -6.59 -1.54 -23.06
N ASP A 23 -5.66 -2.41 -23.44
CA ASP A 23 -5.47 -2.94 -24.79
C ASP A 23 -4.63 -4.23 -24.75
N GLU A 24 -4.26 -4.75 -25.91
CA GLU A 24 -3.47 -5.98 -26.09
C GLU A 24 -2.10 -5.96 -25.39
N THR A 25 -1.57 -4.79 -25.07
CA THR A 25 -0.21 -4.61 -24.53
C THR A 25 -0.18 -4.02 -23.13
N ARG A 26 -1.32 -3.53 -22.61
CA ARG A 26 -1.36 -2.77 -21.35
C ARG A 26 -2.52 -3.21 -20.48
N LEU A 27 -2.18 -3.50 -19.23
CA LEU A 27 -3.11 -3.72 -18.13
C LEU A 27 -3.01 -2.57 -17.13
N LEU A 28 -4.16 -2.07 -16.69
CA LEU A 28 -4.29 -1.23 -15.51
C LEU A 28 -4.45 -2.12 -14.30
N VAL A 29 -3.61 -1.90 -13.28
CA VAL A 29 -3.73 -2.55 -11.98
C VAL A 29 -4.14 -1.50 -10.96
N ALA A 30 -5.20 -1.79 -10.20
CA ALA A 30 -5.78 -0.86 -9.24
C ALA A 30 -5.99 -1.55 -7.90
N THR A 31 -5.42 -0.96 -6.85
CA THR A 31 -5.60 -1.38 -5.46
C THR A 31 -5.98 -0.19 -4.59
N THR A 32 -6.53 -0.46 -3.41
CA THR A 32 -6.78 0.54 -2.38
C THR A 32 -6.50 -0.06 -1.02
N ASP A 33 -5.76 0.68 -0.20
CA ASP A 33 -5.46 0.25 1.17
C ASP A 33 -5.25 1.45 2.08
N PHE A 34 -5.86 1.41 3.26
CA PHE A 34 -5.78 2.45 4.29
C PHE A 34 -6.09 1.85 5.66
N PHE A 35 -5.41 2.33 6.70
CA PHE A 35 -5.51 1.77 8.04
C PHE A 35 -5.27 2.86 9.10
N THR A 36 -5.33 2.51 10.38
CA THR A 36 -5.04 3.40 11.52
C THR A 36 -3.54 3.45 11.84
N PRO A 37 -3.03 4.43 12.61
CA PRO A 37 -1.61 4.51 12.94
C PRO A 37 -1.03 3.20 13.51
N VAL A 38 0.07 2.77 12.91
CA VAL A 38 0.86 1.60 13.36
C VAL A 38 2.10 2.02 14.16
N VAL A 39 2.47 3.30 14.06
CA VAL A 39 3.58 3.95 14.75
C VAL A 39 3.19 5.38 15.15
N ASP A 40 3.92 5.96 16.10
CA ASP A 40 3.59 7.26 16.67
C ASP A 40 4.07 8.44 15.81
N ASP A 41 5.14 8.26 15.02
CA ASP A 41 5.65 9.31 14.13
C ASP A 41 4.75 9.47 12.90
N ALA A 42 4.26 10.70 12.69
CA ALA A 42 3.30 11.03 11.66
C ALA A 42 3.85 10.82 10.24
N TYR A 43 5.13 11.18 10.02
CA TYR A 43 5.77 11.02 8.73
C TYR A 43 5.98 9.54 8.40
N ASP A 44 6.51 8.76 9.35
CA ASP A 44 6.72 7.33 9.18
C ASP A 44 5.40 6.60 8.94
N TYR A 45 4.34 6.95 9.68
CA TYR A 45 3.00 6.40 9.42
C TYR A 45 2.54 6.66 7.98
N GLY A 46 2.68 7.89 7.49
CA GLY A 46 2.36 8.23 6.10
C GLY A 46 3.17 7.42 5.08
N ALA A 47 4.48 7.31 5.30
CA ALA A 47 5.38 6.55 4.44
C ALA A 47 5.08 5.04 4.46
N ILE A 48 4.74 4.47 5.62
CA ILE A 48 4.37 3.06 5.76
C ILE A 48 3.04 2.79 5.07
N ALA A 49 2.03 3.65 5.25
CA ALA A 49 0.74 3.51 4.60
C ALA A 49 0.85 3.55 3.07
N ALA A 50 1.68 4.46 2.54
CA ALA A 50 1.95 4.50 1.11
C ALA A 50 2.71 3.28 0.60
N ALA A 51 3.74 2.82 1.32
CA ALA A 51 4.49 1.61 0.95
C ALA A 51 3.59 0.36 0.93
N ASN A 52 2.67 0.25 1.91
CA ASN A 52 1.69 -0.83 1.96
C ASN A 52 0.73 -0.78 0.78
N ALA A 53 0.09 0.37 0.51
CA ALA A 53 -0.86 0.50 -0.59
C ALA A 53 -0.22 0.31 -1.99
N LEU A 54 1.07 0.60 -2.13
CA LEU A 54 1.82 0.31 -3.37
C LEU A 54 2.22 -1.17 -3.48
N SER A 55 2.26 -1.90 -2.37
CA SER A 55 2.75 -3.29 -2.30
C SER A 55 2.00 -4.22 -3.25
N ASP A 56 0.68 -4.07 -3.35
CA ASP A 56 -0.15 -4.92 -4.22
C ASP A 56 0.16 -4.70 -5.70
N LEU A 57 0.57 -3.48 -6.09
CA LEU A 57 1.01 -3.25 -7.46
C LEU A 57 2.25 -4.08 -7.78
N TYR A 58 3.24 -4.08 -6.88
CA TYR A 58 4.44 -4.90 -7.05
C TYR A 58 4.13 -6.40 -7.02
N ALA A 59 3.21 -6.84 -6.14
CA ALA A 59 2.78 -8.23 -6.05
C ALA A 59 2.15 -8.74 -7.36
N MET A 60 1.45 -7.86 -8.09
CA MET A 60 0.86 -8.15 -9.39
C MET A 60 1.82 -7.92 -10.58
N GLY A 61 3.07 -7.52 -10.33
CA GLY A 61 4.06 -7.21 -11.38
C GLY A 61 3.84 -5.85 -12.08
N ALA A 62 3.05 -4.96 -11.47
CA ALA A 62 2.76 -3.64 -12.01
C ALA A 62 3.77 -2.58 -11.57
N THR A 63 4.08 -1.67 -12.49
CA THR A 63 4.85 -0.45 -12.17
C THR A 63 3.89 0.64 -11.71
N PRO A 64 4.10 1.25 -10.51
CA PRO A 64 3.28 2.36 -10.04
C PRO A 64 3.26 3.54 -11.03
N LEU A 65 2.08 4.12 -11.23
CA LEU A 65 1.85 5.26 -12.12
C LEU A 65 1.43 6.50 -11.33
N LEU A 66 0.34 6.38 -10.57
CA LEU A 66 -0.18 7.46 -9.74
C LEU A 66 -0.96 6.90 -8.55
N ALA A 67 -1.19 7.75 -7.56
CA ALA A 67 -2.00 7.44 -6.40
C ALA A 67 -2.90 8.61 -6.00
N LEU A 68 -3.98 8.30 -5.27
CA LEU A 68 -4.90 9.26 -4.69
C LEU A 68 -4.94 9.05 -3.17
N ASN A 69 -4.82 10.12 -2.40
CA ASN A 69 -4.95 10.03 -0.94
C ASN A 69 -6.37 9.61 -0.54
N ILE A 70 -6.45 8.69 0.42
CA ILE A 70 -7.64 8.46 1.24
C ILE A 70 -7.26 8.83 2.67
N ALA A 71 -7.94 9.83 3.23
CA ALA A 71 -7.68 10.28 4.58
C ALA A 71 -8.97 10.43 5.38
N ALA A 72 -8.96 9.96 6.61
CA ALA A 72 -9.95 10.27 7.63
C ALA A 72 -9.20 10.91 8.80
N VAL A 73 -9.59 12.12 9.20
CA VAL A 73 -8.81 12.94 10.12
C VAL A 73 -9.69 13.47 11.25
N PRO A 74 -9.28 13.33 12.52
CA PRO A 74 -9.97 13.93 13.65
C PRO A 74 -9.89 15.46 13.59
N PRO A 75 -10.99 16.18 13.87
CA PRO A 75 -10.99 17.64 13.83
C PRO A 75 -10.02 18.29 14.83
N GLU A 76 -9.66 17.58 15.90
CA GLU A 76 -8.69 17.97 16.91
C GLU A 76 -7.23 17.68 16.54
N LEU A 77 -6.97 16.90 15.47
CA LEU A 77 -5.61 16.58 15.07
C LEU A 77 -4.96 17.84 14.45
N PRO A 78 -3.79 18.28 14.96
CA PRO A 78 -3.10 19.45 14.43
C PRO A 78 -2.85 19.35 12.92
N PRO A 79 -3.15 20.40 12.14
CA PRO A 79 -2.91 20.41 10.69
C PRO A 79 -1.46 20.10 10.30
N GLU A 80 -0.50 20.44 11.16
CA GLU A 80 0.92 20.14 10.97
C GLU A 80 1.18 18.62 10.97
N LEU A 81 0.56 17.87 11.88
CA LEU A 81 0.68 16.41 11.91
C LEU A 81 0.03 15.77 10.68
N VAL A 82 -1.12 16.29 10.24
CA VAL A 82 -1.74 15.86 8.97
C VAL A 82 -0.80 16.13 7.80
N GLY A 83 -0.15 17.30 7.79
CA GLY A 83 0.86 17.66 6.81
C GLY A 83 2.02 16.67 6.76
N GLU A 84 2.51 16.23 7.92
CA GLU A 84 3.59 15.24 8.01
C GLU A 84 3.19 13.86 7.49
N ILE A 85 1.96 13.40 7.80
CA ILE A 85 1.42 12.15 7.23
C ILE A 85 1.40 12.23 5.70
N LEU A 86 0.83 13.31 5.16
CA LEU A 86 0.74 13.51 3.72
C LEU A 86 2.12 13.65 3.07
N ARG A 87 3.08 14.29 3.76
CA ARG A 87 4.47 14.41 3.32
C ARG A 87 5.15 13.04 3.22
N GLY A 88 5.00 12.20 4.26
CA GLY A 88 5.52 10.83 4.26
C GLY A 88 4.98 9.99 3.11
N GLY A 89 3.66 10.03 2.91
CA GLY A 89 3.02 9.32 1.80
C GLY A 89 3.49 9.83 0.43
N ALA A 90 3.53 11.15 0.24
CA ALA A 90 3.94 11.75 -1.03
C ALA A 90 5.41 11.47 -1.38
N GLU A 91 6.32 11.55 -0.42
CA GLU A 91 7.73 11.24 -0.64
C GLU A 91 7.95 9.75 -0.97
N LYS A 92 7.19 8.85 -0.34
CA LYS A 92 7.23 7.41 -0.64
C LYS A 92 6.67 7.09 -2.03
N VAL A 93 5.56 7.71 -2.43
CA VAL A 93 5.01 7.56 -3.79
C VAL A 93 5.99 8.09 -4.84
N ARG A 94 6.68 9.20 -4.55
CA ARG A 94 7.72 9.75 -5.42
C ARG A 94 8.92 8.81 -5.54
N GLU A 95 9.34 8.16 -4.45
CA GLU A 95 10.39 7.14 -4.45
C GLU A 95 10.03 5.95 -5.38
N ALA A 96 8.75 5.58 -5.43
CA ALA A 96 8.22 4.55 -6.33
C ALA A 96 8.14 4.97 -7.81
N GLY A 97 8.52 6.22 -8.16
CA GLY A 97 8.43 6.75 -9.51
C GLY A 97 7.02 7.19 -9.93
N ALA A 98 6.08 7.26 -8.97
CA ALA A 98 4.70 7.65 -9.18
C ALA A 98 4.40 9.06 -8.63
N VAL A 99 3.16 9.53 -8.83
CA VAL A 99 2.70 10.84 -8.36
C VAL A 99 1.42 10.75 -7.54
N ILE A 100 1.32 11.56 -6.48
CA ILE A 100 0.04 11.82 -5.82
C ILE A 100 -0.76 12.80 -6.69
N ALA A 101 -1.87 12.33 -7.25
CA ALA A 101 -2.69 13.08 -8.21
C ALA A 101 -3.96 13.70 -7.60
N GLY A 102 -4.06 13.71 -6.27
CA GLY A 102 -5.21 14.24 -5.54
C GLY A 102 -5.61 13.32 -4.39
N GLY A 103 -6.89 13.28 -4.08
CA GLY A 103 -7.44 12.43 -3.04
C GLY A 103 -8.72 12.99 -2.43
N HIS A 104 -9.17 12.34 -1.36
CA HIS A 104 -10.32 12.76 -0.59
C HIS A 104 -10.04 12.64 0.90
N THR A 105 -10.51 13.64 1.65
CA THR A 105 -10.38 13.69 3.11
C THR A 105 -11.74 13.84 3.75
N ILE A 106 -12.03 13.01 4.75
CA ILE A 106 -13.23 13.09 5.58
C ILE A 106 -12.86 13.32 7.05
N ARG A 107 -13.85 13.67 7.86
CA ARG A 107 -13.72 13.73 9.32
C ARG A 107 -14.05 12.38 9.93
N ASP A 108 -13.28 11.97 10.93
CA ASP A 108 -13.48 10.73 11.69
C ASP A 108 -12.76 10.84 13.03
N ASP A 109 -13.27 10.18 14.07
CA ASP A 109 -12.69 10.21 15.42
C ASP A 109 -11.31 9.53 15.48
N GLU A 110 -11.04 8.57 14.60
CA GLU A 110 -9.74 7.91 14.48
C GLU A 110 -9.04 8.26 13.17
N PRO A 111 -7.76 8.69 13.21
CA PRO A 111 -7.01 8.98 12.01
C PRO A 111 -6.83 7.70 11.17
N LYS A 112 -7.11 7.80 9.88
CA LYS A 112 -6.87 6.74 8.89
C LYS A 112 -6.24 7.35 7.65
N TYR A 113 -5.23 6.69 7.13
CA TYR A 113 -4.53 7.16 5.94
C TYR A 113 -4.11 5.99 5.07
N GLY A 114 -4.12 6.24 3.77
CA GLY A 114 -3.68 5.30 2.76
C GLY A 114 -3.96 5.84 1.37
N LEU A 115 -3.93 4.96 0.38
CA LEU A 115 -3.97 5.35 -1.02
C LEU A 115 -4.92 4.45 -1.81
N VAL A 116 -5.56 5.05 -2.82
CA VAL A 116 -5.84 4.31 -4.07
C VAL A 116 -4.57 4.36 -4.90
N ALA A 117 -4.02 3.21 -5.27
CA ALA A 117 -2.82 3.13 -6.09
C ALA A 117 -3.12 2.49 -7.44
N LEU A 118 -2.61 3.13 -8.50
CA LEU A 118 -2.77 2.70 -9.89
C LEU A 118 -1.40 2.43 -10.50
N GLY A 119 -1.28 1.30 -11.18
CA GLY A 119 -0.08 0.90 -11.90
C GLY A 119 -0.38 0.35 -13.28
N LEU A 120 0.66 0.18 -14.09
CA LEU A 120 0.59 -0.47 -15.39
C LEU A 120 1.42 -1.74 -15.40
N CYS A 121 0.91 -2.76 -16.06
CA CYS A 121 1.59 -4.05 -16.23
C CYS A 121 1.42 -4.52 -17.68
N ALA A 122 2.46 -5.14 -18.25
CA ALA A 122 2.32 -5.86 -19.50
C ALA A 122 1.66 -7.24 -19.25
N PRO A 123 0.82 -7.77 -20.14
CA PRO A 123 0.12 -9.03 -19.89
C PRO A 123 1.01 -10.24 -19.58
N ASP A 124 2.23 -10.28 -20.10
CA ASP A 124 3.24 -11.33 -19.86
C ASP A 124 4.01 -11.16 -18.54
N GLN A 125 3.87 -10.01 -17.88
CA GLN A 125 4.45 -9.70 -16.57
C GLN A 125 3.45 -9.82 -15.42
N LEU A 126 2.18 -10.06 -15.73
CA LEU A 126 1.13 -10.17 -14.72
C LEU A 126 1.38 -11.39 -13.84
N MET A 127 1.55 -11.14 -12.54
CA MET A 127 1.69 -12.20 -11.54
C MET A 127 0.36 -12.37 -10.81
N THR A 128 -0.13 -13.61 -10.74
CA THR A 128 -1.36 -13.96 -10.00
C THR A 128 -1.07 -15.07 -9.01
N LYS A 129 -1.80 -15.09 -7.88
CA LYS A 129 -1.63 -16.13 -6.85
C LYS A 129 -1.90 -17.55 -7.37
N SER A 130 -2.78 -17.66 -8.37
CA SER A 130 -3.20 -18.93 -8.96
C SER A 130 -2.16 -19.58 -9.88
N ALA A 131 -1.05 -18.89 -10.19
CA ALA A 131 -0.04 -19.39 -11.12
C ALA A 131 0.98 -20.37 -10.48
N ALA A 132 1.02 -20.48 -9.15
CA ALA A 132 1.98 -21.34 -8.45
C ALA A 132 1.71 -22.84 -8.70
N MET A 133 2.78 -23.62 -8.85
CA MET A 133 2.73 -25.05 -9.16
C MET A 133 3.50 -25.90 -8.13
N PRO A 134 3.12 -27.18 -7.93
CA PRO A 134 3.92 -28.10 -7.14
C PRO A 134 5.36 -28.20 -7.67
N GLY A 135 6.34 -27.95 -6.80
CA GLY A 135 7.76 -27.91 -7.16
C GLY A 135 8.37 -26.50 -7.12
N ASP A 136 7.54 -25.45 -7.05
CA ASP A 136 8.02 -24.08 -6.87
C ASP A 136 8.68 -23.86 -5.51
N ILE A 137 9.57 -22.86 -5.44
CA ILE A 137 10.28 -22.46 -4.23
C ILE A 137 9.62 -21.21 -3.65
N LEU A 138 9.42 -21.19 -2.33
CA LEU A 138 8.92 -20.01 -1.63
C LEU A 138 10.08 -19.06 -1.30
N LEU A 139 9.94 -17.79 -1.70
CA LEU A 139 10.88 -16.71 -1.38
C LEU A 139 10.19 -15.67 -0.50
N LEU A 140 10.94 -15.13 0.47
CA LEU A 140 10.50 -14.06 1.36
C LEU A 140 11.51 -12.92 1.31
N THR A 141 11.04 -11.72 0.97
CA THR A 141 11.90 -10.54 0.72
C THR A 141 12.02 -9.60 1.92
N LYS A 142 11.17 -9.77 2.94
CA LYS A 142 11.16 -8.98 4.18
C LYS A 142 11.00 -9.90 5.40
N PRO A 143 11.65 -9.60 6.54
CA PRO A 143 11.50 -10.40 7.74
C PRO A 143 10.07 -10.35 8.29
N LEU A 144 9.68 -11.40 9.02
CA LEU A 144 8.43 -11.44 9.77
C LEU A 144 8.58 -10.74 11.12
N GLY A 145 7.47 -10.31 11.73
CA GLY A 145 7.44 -9.87 13.13
C GLY A 145 6.93 -8.45 13.39
N THR A 146 6.72 -7.63 12.37
CA THR A 146 6.26 -6.23 12.50
C THR A 146 4.96 -6.09 13.31
N GLY A 147 4.00 -7.02 13.15
CA GLY A 147 2.77 -7.04 13.94
C GLY A 147 2.99 -7.29 15.43
N VAL A 148 3.98 -8.11 15.78
CA VAL A 148 4.37 -8.35 17.18
C VAL A 148 5.02 -7.10 17.76
N THR A 149 5.95 -6.48 17.02
CA THR A 149 6.64 -5.25 17.43
C THR A 149 5.65 -4.10 17.63
N THR A 150 4.76 -3.84 16.68
CA THR A 150 3.73 -2.78 16.78
C THR A 150 2.72 -3.05 17.90
N THR A 151 2.39 -4.31 18.18
CA THR A 151 1.57 -4.67 19.35
C THR A 151 2.30 -4.39 20.67
N ALA A 152 3.59 -4.71 20.74
CA ALA A 152 4.42 -4.39 21.91
C ALA A 152 4.56 -2.86 22.08
N LEU A 153 4.71 -2.10 20.99
CA LEU A 153 4.73 -0.64 21.00
C LEU A 153 3.44 -0.07 21.59
N LYS A 154 2.27 -0.52 21.13
CA LYS A 154 0.97 -0.12 21.69
C LYS A 154 0.82 -0.39 23.19
N ARG A 155 1.55 -1.39 23.70
CA ARG A 155 1.58 -1.75 25.13
C ARG A 155 2.74 -1.11 25.91
N GLN A 156 3.56 -0.29 25.26
CA GLN A 156 4.77 0.33 25.83
C GLN A 156 5.81 -0.71 26.31
N LEU A 157 5.90 -1.84 25.59
CA LEU A 157 6.80 -2.96 25.89
C LEU A 157 7.90 -3.17 24.83
N ALA A 158 7.85 -2.44 23.70
CA ALA A 158 8.84 -2.57 22.64
C ALA A 158 10.12 -1.79 22.97
N LEU A 159 11.27 -2.35 22.59
CA LEU A 159 12.54 -1.61 22.65
C LEU A 159 12.60 -0.62 21.47
N PRO A 160 13.19 0.58 21.65
CA PRO A 160 13.28 1.56 20.58
C PRO A 160 13.96 1.04 19.30
N ASP A 161 15.01 0.23 19.45
CA ASP A 161 15.75 -0.33 18.32
C ASP A 161 14.90 -1.34 17.52
N ASP A 162 14.07 -2.14 18.19
CA ASP A 162 13.15 -3.08 17.53
C ASP A 162 12.09 -2.33 16.70
N VAL A 163 11.60 -1.20 17.24
CA VAL A 163 10.62 -0.35 16.54
C VAL A 163 11.27 0.30 15.33
N ALA A 164 12.48 0.84 15.47
CA ALA A 164 13.22 1.45 14.37
C ALA A 164 13.47 0.45 13.23
N GLU A 165 13.90 -0.77 13.54
CA GLU A 165 14.09 -1.82 12.54
C GLU A 165 12.76 -2.18 11.84
N ALA A 166 11.68 -2.35 12.59
CA ALA A 166 10.37 -2.64 12.02
C ALA A 166 9.89 -1.50 11.10
N VAL A 167 10.07 -0.24 11.50
CA VAL A 167 9.74 0.96 10.72
C VAL A 167 10.52 0.98 9.40
N ASP A 168 11.82 0.71 9.43
CA ASP A 168 12.65 0.70 8.23
C ASP A 168 12.20 -0.38 7.23
N TRP A 169 11.87 -1.58 7.71
CA TRP A 169 11.32 -2.63 6.85
C TRP A 169 9.93 -2.32 6.30
N MET A 170 9.05 -1.72 7.12
CA MET A 170 7.70 -1.35 6.69
C MET A 170 7.71 -0.22 5.65
N LYS A 171 8.67 0.72 5.72
CA LYS A 171 8.81 1.80 4.73
C LYS A 171 9.45 1.35 3.41
N ARG A 172 10.10 0.19 3.36
CA ARG A 172 10.84 -0.25 2.18
C ARG A 172 9.88 -0.68 1.07
N LEU A 173 10.02 -0.13 -0.13
CA LEU A 173 9.29 -0.59 -1.32
C LEU A 173 9.76 -2.00 -1.72
N ASN A 174 8.89 -2.74 -2.44
CA ASN A 174 9.21 -4.08 -2.92
C ASN A 174 9.95 -4.05 -4.26
#